data_AF-A0A1C5S348-F1
#
_entry.id   AF-A0A1C5S348-F1
#
_cell.length_a   1.000
_cell.length_b   1.000
_cell.length_c   1.000
_cell.angle_alpha   90.00
_cell.angle_beta   90.00
_cell.angle_gamma   90.00
#
_symmetry.space_group_name_H-M   'P 1'
#
loop_
_entity.id
_entity.type
_entity.pdbx_description
1 polymer ?
#
loop_
_entity_poly.entity_id
_entity_poly.type
_entity_poly.pdbx_seq_one_letter_code
_entity_poly.pdbx_strand_id
1 'polypeptide(L)'
;MERLTKWEDGSITYNEKRELECGEYCDSCSQGAGNCKTVENMIKKLATYEDLEEQGLLVRLPCPIGTTVWDICGMDIRENVVSGLEYDKGGKWFLWANEDECLGELNVLVFLNREEAENKLEKLKNEI
;
A
#
# COMPACT_ATOMS: atom_id res chain seq x y z
N MET A 1 -3.99 -3.78 8.84
CA MET A 1 -3.54 -2.62 9.61
C MET A 1 -4.28 -2.63 10.92
N GLU A 2 -3.65 -2.26 12.04
CA GLU A 2 -4.38 -2.05 13.30
C GLU A 2 -5.18 -0.74 13.20
N ARG A 3 -6.47 -0.79 13.52
CA ARG A 3 -7.36 0.38 13.42
C ARG A 3 -7.13 1.31 14.60
N LEU A 4 -6.95 2.59 14.33
CA LEU A 4 -6.67 3.64 15.32
C LEU A 4 -7.93 4.45 15.67
N THR A 5 -8.95 4.44 14.82
CA THR A 5 -10.21 5.17 15.05
C THR A 5 -11.38 4.25 15.38
N LYS A 6 -12.38 4.79 16.06
CA LYS A 6 -13.63 4.12 16.40
C LYS A 6 -14.82 5.05 16.18
N TRP A 7 -15.93 4.50 15.70
CA TRP A 7 -17.21 5.21 15.64
C TRP A 7 -18.00 4.99 16.93
N GLU A 8 -18.38 6.06 17.61
CA GLU A 8 -19.24 6.04 18.80
C GLU A 8 -20.34 7.10 18.64
N ASP A 9 -21.61 6.67 18.62
CA ASP A 9 -22.79 7.53 18.55
C ASP A 9 -22.77 8.59 17.43
N GLY A 10 -22.23 8.23 16.26
CA GLY A 10 -22.11 9.14 15.11
C GLY A 10 -20.92 10.12 15.18
N SER A 11 -20.10 10.01 16.22
CA SER A 11 -18.82 10.71 16.36
C SER A 11 -17.64 9.75 16.16
N ILE A 12 -16.47 10.29 15.82
CA ILE A 12 -15.23 9.51 15.65
C ILE A 12 -14.34 9.77 16.85
N THR A 13 -13.92 8.70 17.52
CA THR A 13 -12.96 8.68 18.62
C THR A 13 -11.70 7.92 18.20
N TYR A 14 -10.64 7.95 19.01
CA TYR A 14 -9.37 7.23 18.76
C TYR A 14 -9.02 6.31 19.93
N ASN A 15 -8.33 5.19 19.64
CA ASN A 15 -8.29 4.01 20.51
C ASN A 15 -7.36 4.11 21.74
N GLU A 16 -6.38 5.02 21.79
CA GLU A 16 -5.48 5.13 22.95
C GLU A 16 -5.74 6.39 23.78
N LYS A 17 -5.95 6.19 25.09
CA LYS A 17 -5.83 7.20 26.17
C LYS A 17 -4.41 7.79 26.22
N ARG A 18 -4.05 8.60 25.23
CA ARG A 18 -2.90 9.50 25.28
C ARG A 18 -3.40 10.91 25.50
N GLU A 19 -2.63 11.70 26.25
CA GLU A 19 -2.84 13.10 26.67
C GLU A 19 -2.97 14.11 25.51
N LEU A 20 -3.77 13.80 24.50
CA LEU A 20 -4.41 14.81 23.68
C LEU A 20 -5.79 14.98 24.26
N GLU A 21 -5.88 15.73 25.36
CA GLU A 21 -7.17 16.27 25.80
C GLU A 21 -7.66 17.25 24.73
N CYS A 22 -8.25 16.73 23.66
CA CYS A 22 -9.18 17.48 22.84
C CYS A 22 -10.56 16.92 23.14
N GLY A 23 -11.01 17.12 24.37
CA GLY A 23 -12.43 16.96 24.70
C GLY A 23 -13.27 18.02 23.99
N GLU A 24 -14.56 18.08 24.32
CA GLU A 24 -15.51 19.14 23.89
C GLU A 24 -15.09 20.57 24.28
N TYR A 25 -13.90 20.74 24.88
CA TYR A 25 -13.34 21.94 25.49
C TYR A 25 -11.92 22.20 24.97
N CYS A 26 -11.81 22.77 23.77
CA CYS A 26 -10.59 23.42 23.27
C CYS A 26 -10.49 24.89 23.78
N ASP A 27 -11.05 25.21 24.94
CA ASP A 27 -10.99 26.59 25.45
C ASP A 27 -9.63 26.97 26.08
N SER A 28 -8.72 26.00 26.27
CA SER A 28 -7.45 26.18 26.97
C SER A 28 -6.22 25.74 26.16
N CYS A 29 -6.28 25.77 24.83
CA CYS A 29 -5.07 25.79 24.03
C CYS A 29 -4.38 27.15 24.25
N SER A 30 -3.17 27.15 24.84
CA SER A 30 -2.34 28.36 25.03
C SER A 30 -2.00 29.08 23.71
N GLN A 31 -2.36 28.50 22.56
CA GLN A 31 -2.31 29.06 21.22
C GLN A 31 -3.69 29.11 20.53
N GLY A 32 -4.71 29.64 21.22
CA GLY A 32 -5.98 30.11 20.66
C GLY A 32 -6.55 29.28 19.50
N ALA A 33 -7.30 28.21 19.79
CA ALA A 33 -8.16 27.45 18.87
C ALA A 33 -7.54 26.91 17.55
N GLY A 34 -6.27 27.18 17.23
CA GLY A 34 -5.72 27.00 15.89
C GLY A 34 -5.42 25.55 15.49
N ASN A 35 -5.31 24.62 16.44
CA ASN A 35 -4.82 23.27 16.16
C ASN A 35 -5.85 22.14 16.38
N CYS A 36 -6.92 22.35 17.14
CA CYS A 36 -7.86 21.27 17.47
C CYS A 36 -8.73 20.86 16.28
N LYS A 37 -9.18 21.84 15.47
CA LYS A 37 -9.95 21.55 14.25
C LYS A 37 -9.13 20.81 13.21
N THR A 38 -7.83 21.10 13.14
CA THR A 38 -6.89 20.42 12.26
C THR A 38 -6.73 18.95 12.66
N VAL A 39 -6.56 18.68 13.96
CA VAL A 39 -6.46 17.31 14.50
C VAL A 39 -7.76 16.54 14.29
N GLU A 40 -8.92 17.14 14.56
CA GLU A 40 -10.24 16.53 14.31
C GLU A 40 -10.39 16.13 12.83
N ASN A 41 -10.01 17.01 11.91
CA ASN A 41 -10.06 16.72 10.47
C ASN A 41 -9.10 15.59 10.06
N MET A 42 -7.91 15.50 10.68
CA MET A 42 -6.97 14.40 10.44
C MET A 42 -7.54 13.07 10.92
N ILE A 43 -8.15 13.03 12.11
CA ILE A 43 -8.82 11.83 12.66
C ILE A 43 -9.97 11.38 11.75
N LYS A 44 -10.81 12.31 11.28
CA LYS A 44 -11.89 11.99 10.34
C LYS A 44 -11.40 11.42 9.02
N LYS A 45 -10.32 11.99 8.46
CA LYS A 45 -9.69 11.45 7.25
C LYS A 45 -9.11 10.07 7.49
N LEU A 46 -8.47 9.83 8.64
CA LEU A 46 -7.93 8.52 8.99
C LEU A 46 -9.03 7.47 9.07
N ALA A 47 -10.11 7.75 9.81
CA ALA A 47 -11.27 6.86 9.90
C ALA A 47 -11.87 6.53 8.52
N THR A 48 -11.96 7.55 7.65
CA THR A 48 -12.42 7.36 6.28
C THR A 48 -11.51 6.40 5.51
N TYR A 49 -10.18 6.54 5.62
CA TYR A 49 -9.25 5.63 4.95
C TYR A 49 -9.29 4.21 5.52
N GLU A 50 -9.42 4.06 6.84
CA GLU A 50 -9.60 2.76 7.49
C GLU A 50 -10.87 2.07 7.01
N ASP A 51 -11.99 2.80 6.91
CA ASP A 51 -13.25 2.29 6.36
C ASP A 51 -13.12 1.91 4.87
N LEU A 52 -12.44 2.72 4.06
CA LEU A 52 -12.17 2.41 2.65
C LEU A 52 -11.27 1.18 2.50
N GLU A 53 -10.28 1.00 3.38
CA GLU A 53 -9.41 -0.18 3.38
C GLU A 53 -10.19 -1.44 3.75
N GLU A 54 -11.02 -1.39 4.79
CA GLU A 54 -11.88 -2.52 5.22
C GLU A 54 -12.93 -2.89 4.17
N GLN A 55 -13.46 -1.91 3.44
CA GLN A 55 -14.38 -2.13 2.32
C GLN A 55 -13.68 -2.60 1.03
N GLY A 56 -12.34 -2.62 1.00
CA GLY A 56 -11.57 -3.00 -0.19
C GLY A 56 -11.59 -1.96 -1.32
N LEU A 57 -11.89 -0.70 -1.01
CA LEU A 57 -11.94 0.41 -1.97
C LEU A 57 -10.56 1.07 -2.21
N LEU A 58 -9.57 0.74 -1.39
CA LEU A 58 -8.18 1.15 -1.58
C LEU A 58 -7.39 0.09 -2.36
N VAL A 59 -6.66 0.54 -3.38
CA VAL A 59 -5.74 -0.32 -4.13
C VAL A 59 -4.49 -0.57 -3.29
N ARG A 60 -4.19 -1.85 -3.02
CA ARG A 60 -2.93 -2.26 -2.38
C ARG A 60 -1.89 -2.54 -3.44
N LEU A 61 -0.82 -1.76 -3.44
CA LEU A 61 0.33 -2.00 -4.30
C LEU A 61 1.00 -3.34 -3.90
N PRO A 62 1.49 -4.12 -4.88
CA PRO A 62 2.12 -5.40 -4.60
C PRO A 62 3.50 -5.25 -3.95
N CYS A 63 4.18 -4.14 -4.24
CA CYS A 63 5.48 -3.76 -3.67
C CYS A 63 5.70 -2.24 -3.81
N PRO A 64 6.62 -1.65 -3.03
CA PRO A 64 7.07 -0.27 -3.23
C PRO A 64 7.78 -0.06 -4.57
N ILE A 65 7.76 1.19 -5.07
CA ILE A 65 8.71 1.62 -6.12
C ILE A 65 10.13 1.59 -5.55
N GLY A 66 11.11 1.19 -6.36
CA GLY A 66 12.48 0.96 -5.93
C GLY A 66 12.75 -0.45 -5.40
N THR A 67 11.75 -1.33 -5.37
CA THR A 67 11.93 -2.73 -4.98
C THR A 67 12.75 -3.48 -6.04
N THR A 68 13.75 -4.25 -5.61
CA THR A 68 14.45 -5.20 -6.47
C THR A 68 13.53 -6.38 -6.81
N VAL A 69 13.46 -6.73 -8.09
CA VAL A 69 12.63 -7.81 -8.63
C VAL A 69 13.42 -8.62 -9.66
N TRP A 70 12.90 -9.81 -9.98
CA TRP A 70 13.52 -10.72 -10.93
C TRP A 70 12.53 -11.09 -12.03
N ASP A 71 12.84 -10.74 -13.26
CA ASP A 71 12.04 -11.12 -14.43
C ASP A 71 12.68 -12.25 -15.23
N ILE A 72 11.82 -13.10 -15.79
CA ILE A 72 12.23 -14.16 -16.70
C ILE A 72 12.15 -13.63 -18.13
N CYS A 73 13.31 -13.49 -18.77
CA CYS A 73 13.41 -13.06 -20.16
C CYS A 73 14.08 -14.18 -20.99
N GLY A 74 13.28 -14.91 -21.76
CA GLY A 74 13.74 -16.09 -22.49
C GLY A 74 14.10 -17.23 -21.54
N MET A 75 15.37 -17.65 -21.52
CA MET A 75 15.88 -18.71 -20.65
C MET A 75 16.74 -18.19 -19.48
N ASP A 76 16.70 -16.89 -19.23
CA ASP A 76 17.52 -16.21 -18.22
C ASP A 76 16.67 -15.42 -17.23
N ILE A 77 17.25 -15.12 -16.07
CA ILE A 77 16.65 -14.32 -15.01
C ILE A 77 17.45 -13.04 -14.89
N ARG A 78 16.77 -11.90 -15.08
CA ARG A 78 17.37 -10.57 -14.95
C ARG A 78 16.97 -9.96 -13.61
N GLU A 79 17.89 -9.25 -12.99
CA GLU A 79 17.62 -8.43 -11.82
C GLU A 79 17.24 -7.02 -12.26
N ASN A 80 16.16 -6.48 -11.72
CA ASN A 80 15.63 -5.16 -12.05
C ASN A 80 15.16 -4.42 -10.81
N VAL A 81 14.94 -3.11 -10.95
CA VAL A 81 14.37 -2.26 -9.90
C VAL A 81 13.08 -1.65 -10.41
N VAL A 82 12.00 -1.80 -9.64
CA VAL A 82 10.67 -1.32 -10.03
C VAL A 82 10.66 0.20 -10.12
N SER A 83 10.31 0.74 -11.29
CA SER A 83 10.06 2.17 -11.52
C SER A 83 8.59 2.50 -11.75
N GLY A 84 7.76 1.50 -12.07
CA GLY A 84 6.33 1.70 -12.33
C GLY A 84 5.48 0.46 -12.04
N LEU A 85 4.19 0.70 -11.82
CA LEU A 85 3.18 -0.31 -11.54
C LEU A 85 1.93 0.00 -12.35
N GLU A 86 1.40 -1.01 -13.02
CA GLU A 86 0.15 -0.93 -13.76
C GLU A 86 -0.82 -2.00 -13.23
N TYR A 87 -2.07 -1.58 -13.03
CA TYR A 87 -3.15 -2.45 -12.58
C TYR A 87 -4.17 -2.62 -13.71
N ASP A 88 -4.31 -3.84 -14.21
CA ASP A 88 -5.23 -4.12 -15.31
C ASP A 88 -6.67 -4.30 -14.82
N LYS A 89 -7.62 -4.34 -15.76
CA LYS A 89 -9.04 -4.61 -15.46
C LYS A 89 -9.32 -6.03 -14.97
N GLY A 90 -8.37 -6.96 -15.17
CA GLY A 90 -8.44 -8.35 -14.71
C GLY A 90 -7.93 -8.54 -13.28
N GLY A 91 -7.50 -7.47 -12.60
CA GLY A 91 -6.98 -7.51 -11.24
C GLY A 91 -5.51 -7.94 -11.16
N LYS A 92 -4.76 -7.80 -12.25
CA LYS A 92 -3.36 -8.21 -12.38
C LYS A 92 -2.44 -7.02 -12.30
N TRP A 93 -1.25 -7.26 -11.75
CA TRP A 93 -0.19 -6.27 -11.63
C TRP A 93 0.88 -6.49 -12.68
N PHE A 94 1.22 -5.44 -13.40
CA PHE A 94 2.36 -5.39 -14.31
C PHE A 94 3.42 -4.46 -13.74
N LEU A 95 4.66 -4.94 -13.73
CA LEU A 95 5.81 -4.19 -13.18
C LEU A 95 6.64 -3.61 -14.33
N TRP A 96 7.15 -2.41 -14.09
CA TRP A 96 7.98 -1.67 -15.04
C TRP A 96 9.33 -1.33 -14.42
N ALA A 97 10.37 -1.29 -15.24
CA ALA A 97 11.72 -0.83 -14.90
C ALA A 97 12.22 0.18 -15.94
N ASN A 98 13.32 0.88 -15.63
CA ASN A 98 13.96 1.83 -16.56
C ASN A 98 12.99 2.89 -17.13
N GLU A 99 11.98 3.27 -16.34
CA GLU A 99 10.87 4.18 -16.68
C GLU A 99 9.88 3.62 -17.73
N ASP A 100 10.36 2.96 -18.79
CA ASP A 100 9.54 2.56 -19.95
C ASP A 100 9.61 1.06 -20.32
N GLU A 101 10.35 0.21 -19.59
CA GLU A 101 10.43 -1.23 -19.87
C GLU A 101 9.38 -2.01 -19.04
N CYS A 102 8.38 -2.57 -19.72
CA CYS A 102 7.46 -3.52 -19.08
C CYS A 102 8.17 -4.85 -18.84
N LEU A 103 8.37 -5.21 -17.58
CA LEU A 103 8.96 -6.49 -17.18
C LEU A 103 7.97 -7.66 -17.33
N GLY A 104 6.66 -7.37 -17.17
CA GLY A 104 5.58 -8.32 -17.32
C GLY A 104 4.69 -8.46 -16.09
N GLU A 105 3.81 -9.48 -16.13
CA GLU A 105 2.84 -9.76 -15.07
C GLU A 105 3.53 -10.35 -13.82
N LEU A 106 3.19 -9.80 -12.65
CA LEU A 106 3.67 -10.27 -11.34
C LEU A 106 3.24 -11.71 -11.08
N ASN A 107 4.14 -12.53 -10.53
CA ASN A 107 3.99 -13.96 -10.25
C ASN A 107 3.81 -14.84 -11.50
N VAL A 108 3.96 -14.27 -12.71
CA VAL A 108 3.95 -15.01 -13.98
C VAL A 108 5.31 -14.91 -14.65
N LEU A 109 5.76 -13.68 -14.92
CA LEU A 109 7.06 -13.37 -15.52
C LEU A 109 7.99 -12.64 -14.55
N VAL A 110 7.43 -11.87 -13.62
CA VAL A 110 8.19 -11.05 -12.66
C VAL A 110 7.92 -11.54 -11.24
N PHE A 111 8.97 -11.65 -10.43
CA PHE A 111 8.91 -12.19 -9.07
C PHE A 111 9.59 -11.24 -8.07
N LEU A 112 9.06 -11.21 -6.85
CA LEU A 112 9.64 -10.46 -5.72
C LEU A 112 10.75 -11.23 -5.00
N ASN A 113 11.02 -12.46 -5.40
CA ASN A 113 12.12 -13.28 -4.91
C ASN A 113 12.77 -14.03 -6.08
N ARG A 114 14.09 -14.02 -6.12
CA ARG A 114 14.89 -14.75 -7.12
C ARG A 114 14.58 -16.25 -7.14
N GLU A 115 14.40 -16.86 -5.97
CA GLU A 115 14.12 -18.29 -5.85
C GLU A 115 12.80 -18.67 -6.55
N GLU A 116 11.79 -17.81 -6.47
CA GLU A 116 10.51 -18.03 -7.16
C GLU A 116 10.66 -17.96 -8.68
N ALA A 117 11.48 -17.02 -9.17
CA ALA A 117 11.82 -16.92 -10.59
C ALA A 117 12.58 -18.16 -11.09
N GLU A 118 13.57 -18.63 -10.32
CA GLU A 118 14.37 -19.83 -10.65
C GLU A 118 13.48 -21.08 -10.72
N ASN A 119 12.62 -21.29 -9.71
CA ASN A 119 11.64 -22.37 -9.68
C ASN A 119 10.66 -22.32 -10.86
N LYS A 120 10.21 -21.12 -11.26
CA LYS A 120 9.33 -20.94 -12.41
C LYS A 120 10.06 -21.27 -13.72
N LEU A 121 11.29 -20.77 -13.89
CA LEU A 121 12.10 -21.01 -15.07
C LEU A 121 12.42 -22.51 -15.26
N GLU A 122 12.71 -23.23 -14.18
CA GLU A 122 12.95 -24.68 -14.23
C GLU A 122 11.71 -25.45 -14.71
N LYS A 123 10.51 -25.09 -14.24
CA LYS A 123 9.26 -25.68 -14.73
C LYS A 123 9.07 -25.45 -16.22
N LEU A 124 9.30 -24.22 -16.69
CA LEU A 124 9.20 -23.89 -18.11
C LEU A 124 10.20 -24.69 -18.96
N LYS A 125 11.41 -24.93 -18.46
CA LYS A 125 12.42 -25.76 -19.15
C LYS A 125 12.02 -27.24 -19.25
N ASN A 126 11.28 -27.75 -18.27
CA ASN A 126 10.82 -29.14 -18.23
C ASN A 126 9.54 -29.40 -19.06
N GLU A 127 8.88 -28.34 -19.54
CA GLU A 127 7.67 -28.41 -20.37
C GLU A 127 7.97 -28.34 -21.89
N ILE A 128 9.24 -28.18 -22.27
CA ILE A 128 9.73 -28.10 -23.66
C ILE A 128 10.36 -29.43 -24.08
#